data_AF-A0A7D9N689-F1
#
_entry.id   AF-A0A7D9N689-F1
#
_cell.length_a   1.000
_cell.length_b   1.000
_cell.length_c   1.000
_cell.angle_alpha   90.00
_cell.angle_beta   90.00
_cell.angle_gamma   90.00
#
_symmetry.space_group_name_H-M   'P 1'
#
loop_
_entity.id
_entity.type
_entity.pdbx_description
1 polymer ?
#
loop_
_entity_poly.entity_id
_entity_poly.type
_entity_poly.pdbx_seq_one_letter_code
_entity_poly.pdbx_strand_id
1 'polypeptide(L)' 'MNNRMSPEELSDAIIEFEVKNNVNDTALAFSSHVSVEKLHAMKTGEAKYTVEEAEQVLDYIHANS' A
#
# COMPACT_ATOMS: atom_id res chain seq x y z
N MET A 1 17.78 11.57 7.80
CA MET A 1 16.32 11.79 7.80
C MET A 1 15.68 10.42 7.85
N ASN A 2 15.25 9.96 9.02
CA ASN A 2 14.55 8.67 9.14
C ASN A 2 13.07 8.93 8.88
N ASN A 3 12.69 9.08 7.61
CA ASN A 3 11.29 9.24 7.23
C ASN A 3 10.62 7.88 7.24
N ARG A 4 10.27 7.39 8.44
CA ARG A 4 9.30 6.29 8.55
C ARG A 4 7.97 6.87 8.11
N MET A 5 7.57 6.55 6.88
CA MET A 5 6.31 6.97 6.28
C MET A 5 5.16 6.61 7.23
N SER A 6 4.27 7.57 7.48
CA SER A 6 3.13 7.35 8.36
C SER A 6 2.11 6.42 7.68
N PRO A 7 1.34 5.63 8.46
CA PRO A 7 0.24 4.82 7.92
C PRO A 7 -0.68 5.60 6.98
N GLU A 8 -0.92 6.87 7.28
CA GLU A 8 -1.75 7.79 6.50
C GLU A 8 -1.16 8.07 5.11
N GLU A 9 0.16 8.27 5.01
CA GLU A 9 0.83 8.50 3.72
C GLU A 9 0.87 7.23 2.87
N LEU A 10 0.99 6.06 3.51
CA LEU A 10 0.86 4.77 2.84
C LEU A 10 -0.57 4.57 2.30
N SER A 11 -1.59 4.87 3.11
CA SER A 11 -2.98 4.80 2.67
C SER A 11 -3.23 5.70 1.46
N ASP A 12 -2.76 6.94 1.51
CA ASP A 12 -2.96 7.93 0.45
C ASP A 12 -2.28 7.50 -0.85
N ALA A 13 -1.02 7.04 -0.77
CA ALA A 13 -0.28 6.51 -1.91
C ALA A 13 -0.97 5.30 -2.57
N ILE A 14 -1.54 4.39 -1.76
CA ILE A 14 -2.33 3.25 -2.26
C ILE A 14 -3.57 3.74 -3.01
N ILE A 15 -4.34 4.66 -2.42
CA ILE A 15 -5.57 5.19 -3.01
C ILE A 15 -5.26 5.92 -4.33
N GLU A 16 -4.23 6.76 -4.35
CA GLU A 16 -3.81 7.45 -5.56
C GLU A 16 -3.41 6.47 -6.66
N PHE A 17 -2.64 5.43 -6.33
CA PHE A 17 -2.23 4.41 -7.29
C PHE A 17 -3.43 3.66 -7.88
N GLU A 18 -4.38 3.27 -7.03
CA GLU A 18 -5.62 2.59 -7.42
C GLU A 18 -6.46 3.45 -8.38
N VAL A 19 -6.65 4.73 -8.05
CA VAL A 19 -7.39 5.67 -8.90
C VAL A 19 -6.66 5.90 -10.22
N LYS A 20 -5.35 6.12 -10.18
CA LYS A 20 -4.51 6.43 -11.36
C LYS A 20 -4.43 5.26 -12.33
N ASN A 21 -4.25 4.04 -11.82
CA ASN A 21 -4.12 2.83 -12.64
C ASN A 21 -5.45 2.12 -12.87
N ASN A 22 -6.55 2.62 -12.29
CA ASN A 22 -7.86 1.98 -12.30
C ASN A 22 -7.81 0.53 -11.77
N VAL A 23 -6.99 0.31 -10.74
CA VAL A 23 -6.82 -0.99 -10.07
C VAL A 23 -7.53 -0.98 -8.72
N ASN A 24 -8.00 -2.14 -8.28
CA ASN A 24 -8.61 -2.34 -6.96
C ASN A 24 -7.62 -3.00 -5.99
N ASP A 25 -7.98 -2.99 -4.70
CA ASP A 25 -7.26 -3.65 -3.60
C ASP A 25 -6.79 -5.05 -3.99
N THR A 26 -7.67 -5.85 -4.59
CA THR A 26 -7.39 -7.23 -4.99
C THR A 26 -6.28 -7.33 -6.03
N ALA A 27 -6.27 -6.42 -7.01
CA ALA A 27 -5.26 -6.40 -8.07
C ALA A 27 -3.92 -5.88 -7.54
N LEU A 28 -3.94 -4.86 -6.69
CA LEU A 28 -2.74 -4.35 -6.05
C LEU A 28 -2.14 -5.38 -5.09
N ALA A 29 -2.97 -6.05 -4.29
CA ALA A 29 -2.57 -7.13 -3.38
C ALA A 29 -1.86 -8.25 -4.14
N PHE A 30 -2.49 -8.69 -5.24
CA PHE A 30 -1.93 -9.72 -6.10
C PHE A 30 -0.58 -9.30 -6.70
N SER A 31 -0.46 -8.03 -7.13
CA SER A 31 0.75 -7.52 -7.77
C SER A 31 1.90 -7.28 -6.79
N SER A 32 1.58 -6.76 -5.60
CA SER A 32 2.53 -6.49 -4.51
C SER A 32 2.80 -7.71 -3.64
N HIS A 33 2.25 -8.90 -3.96
CA HIS A 33 2.36 -10.12 -3.16
C HIS A 33 1.88 -9.99 -1.69
N VAL A 34 1.04 -9.00 -1.41
CA VAL A 34 0.39 -8.83 -0.09
C VAL A 34 -1.05 -9.32 -0.14
N SER A 35 -1.63 -9.63 1.02
CA SER A 35 -3.04 -10.03 1.07
C SER A 35 -3.96 -8.80 1.02
N VAL A 36 -5.15 -8.97 0.42
CA VAL A 36 -6.18 -7.92 0.34
C VAL A 36 -6.53 -7.37 1.73
N GLU A 37 -6.62 -8.24 2.74
CA GLU A 37 -6.87 -7.84 4.12
C GLU A 37 -5.81 -6.88 4.67
N LYS A 38 -4.55 -7.03 4.22
CA LYS A 38 -3.44 -6.18 4.64
C LYS A 38 -3.46 -4.85 3.92
N LEU A 39 -3.76 -4.81 2.62
CA LEU A 39 -4.00 -3.54 1.93
C LEU A 39 -5.17 -2.78 2.53
N HIS A 40 -6.23 -3.49 2.89
CA HIS A 40 -7.37 -2.89 3.57
C HIS A 40 -6.93 -2.32 4.92
N ALA A 41 -6.16 -3.07 5.71
CA ALA A 41 -5.59 -2.59 6.96
C ALA A 41 -4.65 -1.38 6.79
N MET A 42 -3.84 -1.37 5.73
CA MET A 42 -2.98 -0.23 5.37
C MET A 42 -3.81 1.01 5.05
N LYS A 43 -4.95 0.86 4.35
CA LYS A 43 -5.87 1.95 4.02
C LYS A 43 -6.72 2.43 5.20
N THR A 44 -7.11 1.53 6.10
CA THR A 44 -7.90 1.86 7.28
C THR A 44 -7.04 2.34 8.46
N GLY A 45 -5.71 2.29 8.33
CA GLY A 45 -4.77 2.58 9.41
C GLY A 45 -4.74 1.50 10.50
N GLU A 46 -5.28 0.31 10.24
CA GLU A 46 -5.17 -0.83 11.14
C GLU A 46 -3.75 -1.41 11.12
N ALA A 47 -3.14 -1.56 12.29
CA ALA A 47 -1.79 -2.13 12.45
C ALA A 47 -1.74 -3.67 12.29
N LYS A 48 -2.36 -4.21 11.23
CA LYS A 48 -2.35 -5.65 10.90
C LYS A 48 -1.36 -6.03 9.80
N TYR A 49 -0.54 -5.09 9.36
CA TYR A 49 0.51 -5.29 8.38
C TYR A 49 1.89 -5.07 9.02
N THR A 50 2.93 -5.70 8.46
CA THR A 50 4.31 -5.44 8.88
C THR A 50 4.91 -4.28 8.09
N VAL A 51 5.97 -3.69 8.64
CA VAL A 51 6.72 -2.61 7.95
C VAL A 51 7.27 -3.11 6.61
N GLU A 52 7.75 -4.35 6.56
CA GLU A 52 8.28 -4.96 5.34
C GLU A 52 7.22 -5.03 4.22
N GLU A 53 5.98 -5.32 4.59
CA GLU A 53 4.86 -5.39 3.63
C GLU A 53 4.43 -4.01 3.16
N ALA A 54 4.40 -3.04 4.07
CA ALA A 54 4.15 -1.64 3.71
C ALA A 54 5.22 -1.13 2.74
N GLU A 55 6.50 -1.42 3.01
CA GLU A 55 7.61 -1.07 2.13
C GLU A 55 7.48 -1.77 0.76
N GLN A 56 7.06 -3.03 0.72
CA GLN A 56 6.87 -3.77 -0.53
C GLN A 56 5.77 -3.18 -1.41
N VAL A 57 4.62 -2.83 -0.82
CA VAL A 57 3.52 -2.15 -1.53
C VAL A 57 3.97 -0.77 -2.00
N LEU A 58 4.68 -0.03 -1.15
CA LEU A 58 5.15 1.31 -1.47
C LEU A 58 6.17 1.30 -2.62
N ASP A 59 7.14 0.37 -2.58
CA ASP A 59 8.14 0.18 -3.64
C ASP A 59 7.46 -0.18 -4.96
N TYR A 60 6.45 -1.05 -4.92
CA TYR A 60 5.64 -1.39 -6.10
C TYR A 60 4.90 -0.17 -6.65
N ILE A 61 4.25 0.63 -5.79
CA ILE A 61 3.55 1.86 -6.20
C ILE A 61 4.53 2.85 -6.81
N HIS A 62 5.67 3.11 -6.16
CA HIS A 62 6.70 4.01 -6.67
C HIS A 62 7.32 3.54 -7.99
N ALA A 63 7.51 2.23 -8.16
CA ALA A 63 8.01 1.65 -9.41
C ALA A 63 7.00 1.75 -10.56
N ASN A 64 5.69 1.89 -10.27
CA ASN A 64 4.61 1.96 -11.24
C ASN A 64 3.86 3.32 -11.24
N SER A 65 4.40 4.35 -10.57
CA SER A 65 3.83 5.71 -10.50
C SER A 65 4.33 6.58 -11.66
#